data_AF-A0A3S4ANG6-F1
#
_entry.id   AF-A0A3S4ANG6-F1
#
_cell.length_a   1.000
_cell.length_b   1.000
_cell.length_c   1.000
_cell.angle_alpha   90.00
_cell.angle_beta   90.00
_cell.angle_gamma   90.00
#
_symmetry.space_group_name_H-M   'P 1'
#
loop_
_entity.id
_entity.type
_entity.pdbx_description
1 polymer ?
#
loop_
_entity_poly.entity_id
_entity_poly.type
_entity_poly.pdbx_seq_one_letter_code
_entity_poly.pdbx_strand_id
1 'polypeptide(L)'
;MGNAPEAKVKPQWLTYMDEFAVQDDVDAVEKETLVFIRELLLAPDTDEHATERAIQAVQAYYREMYCPPDDPYWKQDPGYGVLQVIGSIVPHVFALVEHIPFDDVRHKRLADLLLGLKEQAVQEFNPDDPQLGWDPRLLDEVTYDYWNAMHYDAKDRCNRSISVYTLLARLTPIMGGKSGSWAVTDVVEGLEEPASPDSTPLVLNAAAVIATQFVRFAGEVLVREQEEERRTSRLQSAGATWLVGSAFEHITLYQYALHGVAQVFAGLQQTEAPYWQSAGAGAVGDGGCRLGSYRH
;
A
#
# COMPACT_ATOMS: atom_id res chain seq x y z
N MET A 1 -14.69 46.06 6.88
CA MET A 1 -15.34 45.02 6.04
C MET A 1 -14.66 43.72 6.38
N GLY A 2 -15.30 42.87 7.19
CA GLY A 2 -14.77 41.55 7.49
C GLY A 2 -15.06 40.64 6.30
N ASN A 3 -14.02 40.03 5.73
CA ASN A 3 -14.19 38.99 4.72
C ASN A 3 -14.95 37.82 5.36
N ALA A 4 -16.09 37.46 4.76
CA ALA A 4 -16.76 36.22 5.11
C ALA A 4 -15.79 35.05 4.88
N PRO A 5 -15.74 34.04 5.76
CA PRO A 5 -14.91 32.86 5.53
C PRO A 5 -15.41 32.18 4.24
N GLU A 6 -14.50 31.96 3.29
CA GLU A 6 -14.76 31.14 2.10
C GLU A 6 -15.34 29.80 2.56
N ALA A 7 -16.49 29.43 2.01
CA ALA A 7 -17.10 28.14 2.28
C ALA A 7 -16.10 27.05 1.87
N LYS A 8 -15.70 26.19 2.82
CA LYS A 8 -14.82 25.05 2.53
C LYS A 8 -15.49 24.20 1.45
N VAL A 9 -14.84 24.11 0.29
CA VAL A 9 -15.27 23.22 -0.79
C VAL A 9 -15.32 21.80 -0.25
N LYS A 10 -16.46 21.14 -0.46
CA LYS A 10 -16.69 19.77 -0.02
C LYS A 10 -15.67 18.82 -0.69
N PRO A 11 -14.97 17.95 0.06
CA PRO A 11 -14.04 16.98 -0.53
C PRO A 11 -14.73 16.00 -1.48
N GLN A 12 -14.04 15.59 -2.55
CA GLN A 12 -14.60 14.68 -3.56
C GLN A 12 -15.02 13.32 -2.99
N TRP A 13 -14.24 12.74 -2.07
CA TRP A 13 -14.59 11.47 -1.43
C TRP A 13 -15.92 11.54 -0.66
N LEU A 14 -16.22 12.71 -0.07
CA LEU A 14 -17.49 12.93 0.64
C LEU A 14 -18.64 13.17 -0.35
N THR A 15 -18.35 13.71 -1.54
CA THR A 15 -19.32 13.80 -2.63
C THR A 15 -19.67 12.41 -3.16
N TYR A 16 -18.67 11.56 -3.43
CA TYR A 16 -18.89 10.16 -3.80
C TYR A 16 -19.81 9.44 -2.81
N MET A 17 -19.54 9.54 -1.50
CA MET A 17 -20.38 8.90 -0.49
C MET A 17 -21.82 9.42 -0.48
N ASP A 18 -22.03 10.73 -0.64
CA ASP A 18 -23.38 11.32 -0.65
C ASP A 18 -24.15 10.94 -1.91
N GLU A 19 -23.49 10.87 -3.07
CA GLU A 19 -24.09 10.44 -4.32
C GLU A 19 -24.44 8.95 -4.29
N PHE A 20 -23.60 8.13 -3.66
CA PHE A 20 -23.84 6.71 -3.51
C PHE A 20 -25.02 6.43 -2.56
N ALA A 21 -25.11 7.16 -1.45
CA ALA A 21 -26.16 6.96 -0.44
C ALA A 21 -27.59 7.19 -0.95
N VAL A 22 -27.78 7.98 -2.01
CA VAL A 22 -29.09 8.32 -2.58
C VAL A 22 -29.50 7.42 -3.75
N GLN A 23 -28.68 6.44 -4.13
CA GLN A 23 -29.02 5.50 -5.20
C GLN A 23 -30.09 4.50 -4.72
N ASP A 24 -31.11 4.30 -5.55
CA ASP A 24 -32.28 3.47 -5.24
C ASP A 24 -32.03 1.97 -5.42
N ASP A 25 -31.02 1.59 -6.19
CA ASP A 25 -30.66 0.22 -6.59
C ASP A 25 -29.53 -0.41 -5.75
N VAL A 26 -28.99 0.34 -4.79
CA VAL A 26 -27.94 -0.12 -3.87
C VAL A 26 -28.56 -0.91 -2.71
N ASP A 27 -27.99 -2.08 -2.43
CA ASP A 27 -28.46 -2.94 -1.35
C ASP A 27 -28.21 -2.35 0.05
N ALA A 28 -28.92 -2.89 1.05
CA ALA A 28 -28.86 -2.35 2.41
C ALA A 28 -27.49 -2.57 3.08
N VAL A 29 -26.75 -3.60 2.68
CA VAL A 29 -25.45 -3.97 3.24
C VAL A 29 -24.39 -2.99 2.76
N GLU A 30 -24.42 -2.68 1.48
CA GLU A 30 -23.55 -1.72 0.84
C GLU A 30 -23.76 -0.32 1.42
N LYS A 31 -25.01 0.09 1.66
CA LYS A 31 -25.31 1.35 2.36
C LYS A 31 -24.76 1.37 3.78
N GLU A 32 -24.98 0.32 4.56
CA GLU A 32 -24.57 0.29 5.97
C GLU A 32 -23.05 0.20 6.12
N THR A 33 -22.38 -0.63 5.32
CA THR A 33 -20.92 -0.71 5.31
C THR A 33 -20.27 0.62 4.93
N LEU A 34 -20.87 1.36 3.99
CA LEU A 34 -20.41 2.72 3.65
C LEU A 34 -20.57 3.72 4.80
N VAL A 35 -21.56 3.56 5.68
CA VAL A 35 -21.70 4.38 6.90
C VAL A 35 -20.51 4.18 7.83
N PHE A 36 -20.09 2.94 8.07
CA PHE A 36 -18.90 2.67 8.91
C PHE A 36 -17.63 3.29 8.32
N ILE A 37 -17.46 3.20 6.99
CA ILE A 37 -16.33 3.84 6.30
C ILE A 37 -16.43 5.37 6.42
N ARG A 38 -17.61 5.95 6.26
CA ARG A 38 -17.82 7.39 6.41
C ARG A 38 -17.43 7.88 7.80
N GLU A 39 -17.86 7.18 8.85
CA GLU A 39 -17.50 7.53 10.23
C GLU A 39 -15.99 7.44 10.46
N LEU A 40 -15.32 6.43 9.91
CA LEU A 40 -13.86 6.30 9.93
C LEU A 40 -13.15 7.51 9.29
N LEU A 41 -13.64 7.98 8.15
CA LEU A 41 -13.03 9.10 7.43
C LEU A 41 -13.36 10.48 8.02
N LEU A 42 -14.48 10.59 8.75
CA LEU A 42 -14.87 11.82 9.45
C LEU A 42 -14.23 11.95 10.84
N ALA A 43 -13.68 10.87 11.40
CA ALA A 43 -12.99 10.92 12.69
C ALA A 43 -11.82 11.92 12.65
N PRO A 44 -11.53 12.65 13.76
CA PRO A 44 -10.43 13.62 13.81
C PRO A 44 -9.10 12.99 13.41
N ASP A 45 -8.23 13.71 12.70
CA ASP A 45 -6.93 13.16 12.23
C ASP A 45 -6.05 12.61 13.36
N THR A 46 -6.23 13.11 14.59
CA THR A 46 -5.52 12.66 15.80
C THR A 46 -6.13 11.44 16.50
N ASP A 47 -7.24 10.91 15.98
CA ASP A 47 -7.93 9.77 16.57
C ASP A 47 -7.26 8.46 16.13
N GLU A 48 -6.46 7.91 17.04
CA GLU A 48 -5.71 6.65 16.86
C GLU A 48 -6.61 5.41 16.91
N HIS A 49 -7.82 5.52 17.47
CA HIS A 49 -8.77 4.40 17.64
C HIS A 49 -9.87 4.37 16.57
N ALA A 50 -9.86 5.30 15.61
CA ALA A 50 -10.89 5.38 14.58
C ALA A 50 -11.04 4.08 13.78
N THR A 51 -9.91 3.50 13.34
CA THR A 51 -9.89 2.24 12.59
C THR A 51 -10.40 1.07 13.43
N GLU A 52 -9.97 0.97 14.68
CA GLU A 52 -10.38 -0.10 15.60
C GLU A 52 -11.90 -0.09 15.82
N ARG A 53 -12.49 1.09 16.03
CA ARG A 53 -13.94 1.23 16.18
C ARG A 53 -14.69 0.86 14.90
N ALA A 54 -14.17 1.22 13.74
CA ALA A 54 -14.77 0.83 12.45
C ALA A 54 -14.75 -0.70 12.26
N ILE A 55 -13.64 -1.37 12.60
CA ILE A 55 -13.54 -2.83 12.55
C ILE A 55 -14.57 -3.48 13.50
N GLN A 56 -14.68 -2.98 14.74
CA GLN A 56 -15.65 -3.48 15.71
C GLN A 56 -17.10 -3.28 15.24
N ALA A 57 -17.41 -2.15 14.63
CA ALA A 57 -18.74 -1.87 14.06
C ALA A 57 -19.07 -2.85 12.94
N VAL A 58 -18.15 -3.11 12.01
CA VAL A 58 -18.30 -4.10 10.93
C VAL A 58 -18.54 -5.51 11.49
N GLN A 59 -17.77 -5.92 12.50
CA GLN A 59 -17.94 -7.24 13.14
C GLN A 59 -19.28 -7.37 13.88
N ALA A 60 -19.71 -6.31 14.56
CA ALA A 60 -21.01 -6.27 15.23
C ALA A 60 -22.15 -6.40 14.22
N TYR A 61 -22.10 -5.60 13.15
CA TYR A 61 -23.06 -5.65 12.05
C TYR A 61 -23.14 -7.05 11.43
N TYR A 62 -22.01 -7.68 11.14
CA TYR A 62 -21.97 -9.05 10.63
C TYR A 62 -22.72 -10.02 11.56
N ARG A 63 -22.45 -9.99 12.87
CA ARG A 63 -23.12 -10.89 13.83
C ARG A 63 -24.62 -10.64 13.91
N GLU A 64 -25.02 -9.38 13.94
CA GLU A 64 -26.43 -9.00 14.09
C GLU A 64 -27.25 -9.35 12.84
N MET A 65 -26.71 -9.09 11.65
CA MET A 65 -27.44 -9.29 10.39
C MET A 65 -27.33 -10.70 9.83
N TYR A 66 -26.15 -11.34 9.97
CA TYR A 66 -25.87 -12.63 9.32
C TYR A 66 -25.75 -13.79 10.29
N CYS A 67 -25.70 -13.54 11.60
CA CYS A 67 -25.72 -14.60 12.60
C CYS A 67 -26.79 -14.38 13.68
N PRO A 68 -28.04 -13.99 13.34
CA PRO A 68 -29.06 -13.76 14.34
C PRO A 68 -29.40 -15.07 15.09
N PRO A 69 -29.61 -15.01 16.41
CA PRO A 69 -29.82 -16.21 17.23
C PRO A 69 -31.11 -16.96 16.87
N ASP A 70 -32.10 -16.25 16.32
CA ASP A 70 -33.43 -16.78 16.01
C ASP A 70 -33.55 -17.43 14.63
N ASP A 71 -32.52 -17.33 13.79
CA ASP A 71 -32.48 -17.96 12.46
C ASP A 71 -31.31 -18.96 12.39
N PRO A 72 -31.52 -20.28 12.42
CA PRO A 72 -30.41 -21.24 12.36
C PRO A 72 -29.84 -21.45 10.94
N TYR A 73 -30.43 -20.88 9.89
CA TYR A 73 -30.03 -21.16 8.50
C TYR A 73 -28.64 -20.64 8.15
N TRP A 74 -28.16 -19.56 8.78
CA TRP A 74 -26.82 -19.03 8.52
C TRP A 74 -25.70 -20.02 8.85
N LYS A 75 -25.94 -20.99 9.75
CA LYS A 75 -24.96 -22.06 10.05
C LYS A 75 -24.67 -22.97 8.85
N GLN A 76 -25.53 -22.96 7.83
CA GLN A 76 -25.39 -23.79 6.63
C GLN A 76 -24.52 -23.12 5.56
N ASP A 77 -24.40 -21.80 5.60
CA ASP A 77 -23.56 -21.02 4.68
C ASP A 77 -22.95 -19.80 5.39
N PRO A 78 -21.93 -20.02 6.25
CA PRO A 78 -21.24 -18.93 6.92
C PRO A 78 -20.44 -18.04 5.96
N GLY A 79 -20.17 -18.53 4.74
CA GLY A 79 -19.46 -17.78 3.71
C GLY A 79 -20.30 -16.63 3.16
N TYR A 80 -21.64 -16.79 3.11
CA TYR A 80 -22.54 -15.78 2.55
C TYR A 80 -22.37 -14.41 3.23
N GLY A 81 -22.38 -14.35 4.57
CA GLY A 81 -22.22 -13.08 5.28
C GLY A 81 -20.85 -12.44 5.07
N VAL A 82 -19.79 -13.24 4.93
CA VAL A 82 -18.44 -12.74 4.58
C VAL A 82 -18.45 -12.13 3.18
N LEU A 83 -19.05 -12.83 2.20
CA LEU A 83 -19.17 -12.35 0.83
C LEU A 83 -19.93 -11.02 0.76
N GLN A 84 -21.02 -10.88 1.52
CA GLN A 84 -21.78 -9.63 1.54
C GLN A 84 -21.00 -8.49 2.22
N VAL A 85 -20.51 -8.70 3.44
CA VAL A 85 -19.88 -7.62 4.22
C VAL A 85 -18.53 -7.20 3.65
N ILE A 86 -17.62 -8.14 3.41
CA ILE A 86 -16.30 -7.83 2.85
C ILE A 86 -16.43 -7.42 1.38
N GLY A 87 -17.32 -8.07 0.63
CA GLY A 87 -17.59 -7.75 -0.77
C GLY A 87 -18.17 -6.36 -0.99
N SER A 88 -18.86 -5.76 -0.02
CA SER A 88 -19.25 -4.34 -0.08
C SER A 88 -18.13 -3.38 0.35
N ILE A 89 -17.36 -3.74 1.38
CA ILE A 89 -16.32 -2.85 1.92
C ILE A 89 -15.16 -2.66 0.94
N VAL A 90 -14.66 -3.75 0.34
CA VAL A 90 -13.45 -3.70 -0.51
C VAL A 90 -13.64 -2.76 -1.71
N PRO A 91 -14.70 -2.87 -2.55
CA PRO A 91 -14.92 -1.95 -3.66
C PRO A 91 -15.02 -0.48 -3.22
N HIS A 92 -15.70 -0.20 -2.10
CA HIS A 92 -15.78 1.17 -1.58
C HIS A 92 -14.44 1.73 -1.17
N VAL A 93 -13.60 0.94 -0.50
CA VAL A 93 -12.24 1.36 -0.14
C VAL A 93 -11.46 1.74 -1.40
N PHE A 94 -11.52 0.92 -2.45
CA PHE A 94 -10.85 1.20 -3.72
C PHE A 94 -11.40 2.42 -4.45
N ALA A 95 -12.72 2.61 -4.49
CA ALA A 95 -13.33 3.80 -5.08
C ALA A 95 -12.96 5.08 -4.31
N LEU A 96 -12.90 5.02 -2.99
CA LEU A 96 -12.61 6.18 -2.14
C LEU A 96 -11.16 6.66 -2.26
N VAL A 97 -10.18 5.74 -2.34
CA VAL A 97 -8.76 6.14 -2.47
C VAL A 97 -8.45 6.87 -3.77
N GLU A 98 -9.31 6.76 -4.79
CA GLU A 98 -9.17 7.56 -6.02
C GLU A 98 -9.37 9.06 -5.79
N HIS A 99 -10.07 9.41 -4.72
CA HIS A 99 -10.43 10.76 -4.32
C HIS A 99 -9.69 11.26 -3.08
N ILE A 100 -8.78 10.45 -2.52
CA ILE A 100 -8.04 10.74 -1.30
C ILE A 100 -6.55 10.61 -1.61
N PRO A 101 -5.75 11.69 -1.50
CA PRO A 101 -4.31 11.63 -1.72
C PRO A 101 -3.62 10.57 -0.86
N PHE A 102 -2.62 9.91 -1.42
CA PHE A 102 -1.88 8.82 -0.76
C PHE A 102 -1.15 9.22 0.54
N ASP A 103 -0.88 10.50 0.73
CA ASP A 103 -0.24 11.09 1.91
C ASP A 103 -1.24 11.55 2.98
N ASP A 104 -2.54 11.42 2.72
CA ASP A 104 -3.61 11.76 3.64
C ASP A 104 -3.83 10.65 4.69
N VAL A 105 -4.11 11.03 5.95
CA VAL A 105 -4.39 10.08 7.03
C VAL A 105 -5.59 9.18 6.73
N ARG A 106 -6.59 9.69 5.99
CA ARG A 106 -7.78 8.94 5.56
C ARG A 106 -7.42 7.80 4.63
N HIS A 107 -6.44 7.99 3.75
CA HIS A 107 -5.95 6.94 2.86
C HIS A 107 -5.37 5.78 3.66
N LYS A 108 -4.51 6.10 4.65
CA LYS A 108 -3.96 5.10 5.56
C LYS A 108 -5.06 4.36 6.32
N ARG A 109 -6.07 5.06 6.83
CA ARG A 109 -7.20 4.44 7.56
C ARG A 109 -7.96 3.42 6.72
N LEU A 110 -8.17 3.70 5.44
CA LEU A 110 -8.82 2.74 4.53
C LEU A 110 -7.99 1.46 4.35
N ALA A 111 -6.67 1.59 4.22
CA ALA A 111 -5.78 0.43 4.17
C ALA A 111 -5.77 -0.34 5.49
N ASP A 112 -5.66 0.36 6.62
CA ASP A 112 -5.66 -0.24 7.96
C ASP A 112 -6.99 -0.95 8.27
N LEU A 113 -8.11 -0.47 7.77
CA LEU A 113 -9.42 -1.12 7.90
C LEU A 113 -9.38 -2.53 7.29
N LEU A 114 -8.91 -2.65 6.04
CA LEU A 114 -8.82 -3.95 5.36
C LEU A 114 -7.78 -4.87 6.00
N LEU A 115 -6.62 -4.34 6.37
CA LEU A 115 -5.58 -5.09 7.08
C LEU A 115 -6.09 -5.62 8.42
N GLY A 116 -6.77 -4.78 9.20
CA GLY A 116 -7.30 -5.15 10.51
C GLY A 116 -8.47 -6.14 10.41
N LEU A 117 -9.35 -6.00 9.41
CA LEU A 117 -10.39 -6.99 9.12
C LEU A 117 -9.77 -8.35 8.79
N LYS A 118 -8.72 -8.39 7.96
CA LYS A 118 -7.99 -9.63 7.65
C LYS A 118 -7.29 -10.23 8.87
N GLU A 119 -6.66 -9.40 9.69
CA GLU A 119 -5.89 -9.83 10.86
C GLU A 119 -6.80 -10.44 11.93
N GLN A 120 -7.98 -9.85 12.15
CA GLN A 120 -8.96 -10.31 13.12
C GLN A 120 -9.91 -11.39 12.56
N ALA A 121 -9.84 -11.69 11.27
CA ALA A 121 -10.70 -12.69 10.65
C ALA A 121 -10.35 -14.11 11.12
N VAL A 122 -11.38 -14.87 11.46
CA VAL A 122 -11.23 -16.30 11.78
C VAL A 122 -10.89 -17.11 10.54
N GLN A 123 -9.99 -18.09 10.71
CA GLN A 123 -9.63 -19.03 9.65
C GLN A 123 -10.68 -20.13 9.47
N GLU A 124 -11.29 -20.55 10.58
CA GLU A 124 -12.35 -21.55 10.61
C GLU A 124 -13.57 -20.97 11.32
N PHE A 125 -14.75 -21.17 10.72
CA PHE A 125 -15.99 -20.66 11.27
C PHE A 125 -16.45 -21.48 12.49
N ASN A 126 -16.76 -20.78 13.59
CA ASN A 126 -17.35 -21.38 14.78
C ASN A 126 -18.83 -20.97 14.94
N PRO A 127 -19.80 -21.88 14.83
CA PRO A 127 -21.22 -21.55 14.95
C PRO A 127 -21.67 -21.21 16.37
N ASP A 128 -20.86 -21.49 17.39
CA ASP A 128 -21.15 -21.13 18.80
C ASP A 128 -20.53 -19.79 19.20
N ASP A 129 -19.62 -19.27 18.37
CA ASP A 129 -19.00 -17.94 18.50
C ASP A 129 -18.79 -17.37 17.09
N PRO A 130 -19.86 -16.88 16.43
CA PRO A 130 -19.79 -16.46 15.04
C PRO A 130 -18.94 -15.19 14.93
N GLN A 131 -17.83 -15.33 14.21
CA GLN A 131 -16.91 -14.23 13.90
C GLN A 131 -16.78 -14.08 12.39
N LEU A 132 -16.49 -12.85 11.96
CA LEU A 132 -16.31 -12.53 10.54
C LEU A 132 -15.05 -13.22 10.01
N GLY A 133 -15.19 -13.95 8.91
CA GLY A 133 -14.07 -14.56 8.18
C GLY A 133 -13.46 -13.62 7.15
N TRP A 134 -12.49 -14.13 6.38
CA TRP A 134 -11.88 -13.42 5.26
C TRP A 134 -11.74 -14.34 4.05
N ASP A 135 -12.20 -13.87 2.89
CA ASP A 135 -11.99 -14.53 1.60
C ASP A 135 -11.04 -13.68 0.74
N PRO A 136 -9.81 -14.15 0.46
CA PRO A 136 -8.85 -13.38 -0.33
C PRO A 136 -9.34 -13.09 -1.76
N ARG A 137 -10.26 -13.90 -2.31
CA ARG A 137 -10.80 -13.68 -3.66
C ARG A 137 -11.51 -12.34 -3.80
N LEU A 138 -12.18 -11.88 -2.75
CA LEU A 138 -12.89 -10.60 -2.74
C LEU A 138 -11.93 -9.42 -2.90
N LEU A 139 -10.72 -9.53 -2.37
CA LEU A 139 -9.67 -8.54 -2.57
C LEU A 139 -9.01 -8.70 -3.94
N ASP A 140 -8.67 -9.93 -4.31
CA ASP A 140 -7.96 -10.24 -5.56
C ASP A 140 -8.75 -9.79 -6.80
N GLU A 141 -10.07 -10.04 -6.83
CA GLU A 141 -10.95 -9.61 -7.93
C GLU A 141 -10.95 -8.09 -8.11
N VAL A 142 -11.11 -7.33 -7.03
CA VAL A 142 -11.10 -5.86 -7.10
C VAL A 142 -9.70 -5.35 -7.45
N THR A 143 -8.64 -5.90 -6.86
CA THR A 143 -7.27 -5.44 -7.14
C THR A 143 -6.90 -5.63 -8.62
N TYR A 144 -7.37 -6.70 -9.25
CA TYR A 144 -7.13 -6.96 -10.68
C TYR A 144 -7.65 -5.83 -11.58
N ASP A 145 -8.84 -5.33 -11.29
CA ASP A 145 -9.45 -4.24 -12.06
C ASP A 145 -8.69 -2.91 -11.94
N TYR A 146 -7.96 -2.74 -10.84
CA TYR A 146 -7.24 -1.50 -10.51
C TYR A 146 -5.74 -1.53 -10.88
N TRP A 147 -5.11 -2.71 -10.86
CA TRP A 147 -3.66 -2.88 -11.01
C TRP A 147 -3.11 -2.46 -12.38
N ASN A 148 -3.94 -2.26 -13.41
CA ASN A 148 -3.47 -1.84 -14.73
C ASN A 148 -4.23 -0.65 -15.35
N ALA A 149 -4.72 0.27 -14.53
CA ALA A 149 -5.46 1.44 -15.00
C ALA A 149 -4.56 2.57 -15.56
N MET A 150 -3.23 2.45 -15.44
CA MET A 150 -2.26 3.55 -15.60
C MET A 150 -1.67 3.77 -17.00
N HIS A 151 -1.77 2.82 -17.93
CA HIS A 151 -1.00 2.87 -19.17
C HIS A 151 -1.45 3.94 -20.21
N TYR A 152 -2.32 4.91 -19.87
CA TYR A 152 -2.79 5.95 -20.80
C TYR A 152 -2.89 7.37 -20.17
N ASP A 153 -2.12 8.30 -20.75
CA ASP A 153 -1.82 9.69 -20.35
C ASP A 153 -3.01 10.57 -19.91
N ALA A 154 -3.03 10.97 -18.63
CA ALA A 154 -3.57 12.25 -18.16
C ALA A 154 -3.06 12.57 -16.73
N LYS A 155 -2.81 13.85 -16.41
CA LYS A 155 -2.31 14.28 -15.07
C LYS A 155 -3.23 13.87 -13.91
N ASP A 156 -4.54 13.97 -14.08
CA ASP A 156 -5.51 13.55 -13.06
C ASP A 156 -5.47 12.02 -12.83
N ARG A 157 -5.08 11.26 -13.85
CA ARG A 157 -4.86 9.81 -13.73
C ARG A 157 -3.61 9.50 -12.92
N CYS A 158 -2.55 10.31 -12.99
CA CYS A 158 -1.34 10.07 -12.20
C CYS A 158 -1.60 10.16 -10.69
N ASN A 159 -2.26 11.20 -10.20
CA ASN A 159 -2.54 11.35 -8.76
C ASN A 159 -3.49 10.27 -8.23
N ARG A 160 -4.57 10.00 -8.98
CA ARG A 160 -5.51 8.91 -8.67
C ARG A 160 -4.77 7.59 -8.56
N SER A 161 -3.90 7.32 -9.53
CA SER A 161 -3.22 6.04 -9.58
C SER A 161 -2.10 5.93 -8.55
N ILE A 162 -1.34 6.98 -8.25
CA ILE A 162 -0.42 6.93 -7.10
C ILE A 162 -1.21 6.55 -5.83
N SER A 163 -2.40 7.10 -5.64
CA SER A 163 -3.26 6.78 -4.50
C SER A 163 -3.75 5.31 -4.53
N VAL A 164 -4.22 4.83 -5.66
CA VAL A 164 -4.60 3.41 -5.83
C VAL A 164 -3.43 2.46 -5.61
N TYR A 165 -2.29 2.69 -6.25
CA TYR A 165 -1.13 1.80 -6.13
C TYR A 165 -0.47 1.89 -4.75
N THR A 166 -0.59 3.02 -4.04
CA THR A 166 -0.21 3.07 -2.63
C THR A 166 -1.10 2.16 -1.78
N LEU A 167 -2.40 2.08 -2.08
CA LEU A 167 -3.29 1.12 -1.43
C LEU A 167 -2.87 -0.31 -1.78
N LEU A 168 -2.65 -0.63 -3.05
CA LEU A 168 -2.18 -1.96 -3.49
C LEU A 168 -0.89 -2.37 -2.78
N ALA A 169 0.11 -1.49 -2.72
CA ALA A 169 1.37 -1.72 -2.03
C ALA A 169 1.18 -2.02 -0.53
N ARG A 170 0.25 -1.33 0.14
CA ARG A 170 -0.08 -1.58 1.56
C ARG A 170 -0.83 -2.90 1.76
N LEU A 171 -1.69 -3.27 0.82
CA LEU A 171 -2.50 -4.49 0.91
C LEU A 171 -1.78 -5.74 0.40
N THR A 172 -0.62 -5.59 -0.25
CA THR A 172 0.17 -6.71 -0.79
C THR A 172 0.36 -7.88 0.20
N PRO A 173 0.60 -7.67 1.51
CA PRO A 173 0.73 -8.77 2.48
C PRO A 173 -0.53 -9.64 2.67
N ILE A 174 -1.71 -9.12 2.32
CA ILE A 174 -3.00 -9.81 2.51
C ILE A 174 -3.68 -10.17 1.18
N MET A 175 -3.10 -9.74 0.06
CA MET A 175 -3.52 -10.13 -1.29
C MET A 175 -3.06 -11.55 -1.57
N GLY A 176 -3.89 -12.33 -2.25
CA GLY A 176 -3.53 -13.64 -2.77
C GLY A 176 -2.85 -13.56 -4.14
N GLY A 177 -2.60 -14.74 -4.72
CA GLY A 177 -2.28 -14.88 -6.14
C GLY A 177 -0.98 -14.23 -6.61
N LYS A 178 -1.09 -13.39 -7.66
CA LYS A 178 0.01 -12.78 -8.43
C LYS A 178 0.49 -11.43 -7.86
N SER A 179 0.07 -11.08 -6.64
CA SER A 179 0.24 -9.75 -6.06
C SER A 179 1.70 -9.30 -5.96
N GLY A 180 2.64 -10.18 -5.64
CA GLY A 180 4.04 -9.77 -5.66
C GLY A 180 4.61 -9.70 -7.09
N SER A 181 4.19 -10.57 -8.01
CA SER A 181 4.62 -10.46 -9.42
C SER A 181 4.22 -9.12 -10.03
N TRP A 182 3.05 -8.61 -9.65
CA TRP A 182 2.54 -7.29 -9.96
C TRP A 182 3.41 -6.18 -9.36
N ALA A 183 3.68 -6.27 -8.06
CA ALA A 183 4.57 -5.34 -7.37
C ALA A 183 5.98 -5.32 -8.00
N VAL A 184 6.52 -6.47 -8.41
CA VAL A 184 7.80 -6.57 -9.12
C VAL A 184 7.72 -5.84 -10.47
N THR A 185 6.68 -6.10 -11.26
CA THR A 185 6.45 -5.41 -12.54
C THR A 185 6.44 -3.90 -12.35
N ASP A 186 5.67 -3.38 -11.40
CA ASP A 186 5.56 -1.93 -11.16
C ASP A 186 6.87 -1.31 -10.68
N VAL A 187 7.67 -2.05 -9.89
CA VAL A 187 9.00 -1.61 -9.46
C VAL A 187 9.96 -1.51 -10.64
N VAL A 188 9.99 -2.53 -11.50
CA VAL A 188 10.82 -2.52 -12.73
C VAL A 188 10.37 -1.40 -13.66
N GLU A 189 9.07 -1.24 -13.86
CA GLU A 189 8.53 -0.22 -14.77
C GLU A 189 8.80 1.21 -14.28
N GLY A 190 8.77 1.43 -12.96
CA GLY A 190 9.03 2.74 -12.36
C GLY A 190 10.51 3.11 -12.22
N LEU A 191 11.43 2.13 -12.18
CA LEU A 191 12.85 2.37 -11.89
C LEU A 191 13.82 2.02 -13.03
N GLU A 192 13.46 1.10 -13.92
CA GLU A 192 14.36 0.56 -14.93
C GLU A 192 13.84 0.75 -16.35
N GLU A 193 12.65 0.23 -16.65
CA GLU A 193 12.13 0.11 -18.02
C GLU A 193 10.69 0.65 -18.11
N PRO A 194 10.47 1.86 -18.64
CA PRO A 194 9.12 2.42 -18.73
C PRO A 194 8.14 1.48 -19.41
N ALA A 195 6.94 1.33 -18.84
CA ALA A 195 5.85 0.50 -19.37
C ALA A 195 5.52 0.77 -20.85
N SER A 196 5.72 2.02 -21.28
CA SER A 196 5.55 2.44 -22.68
C SER A 196 6.69 3.37 -23.11
N PRO A 197 7.23 3.20 -24.33
CA PRO A 197 8.25 4.10 -24.90
C PRO A 197 7.71 5.52 -25.14
N ASP A 198 6.39 5.70 -25.19
CA ASP A 198 5.73 6.99 -25.41
C ASP A 198 5.36 7.71 -24.08
N SER A 199 5.82 7.19 -22.93
CA SER A 199 5.48 7.74 -21.61
C SER A 199 5.98 9.19 -21.46
N THR A 200 5.08 10.08 -21.05
CA THR A 200 5.45 11.48 -20.73
C THR A 200 6.31 11.55 -19.46
N PRO A 201 7.11 12.62 -19.25
CA PRO A 201 7.88 12.80 -18.01
C PRO A 201 7.01 12.77 -16.74
N LEU A 202 5.75 13.18 -16.84
CA LEU A 202 4.81 13.11 -15.73
C LEU A 202 4.45 11.67 -15.37
N VAL A 203 4.20 10.83 -16.37
CA VAL A 203 3.92 9.39 -16.18
C VAL A 203 5.12 8.68 -15.58
N LEU A 204 6.34 8.96 -16.08
CA LEU A 204 7.57 8.40 -15.53
C LEU A 204 7.78 8.77 -14.05
N ASN A 205 7.52 10.02 -13.68
CA ASN A 205 7.59 10.44 -12.28
C ASN A 205 6.54 9.74 -11.40
N ALA A 206 5.32 9.57 -11.91
CA ALA A 206 4.28 8.85 -11.19
C ALA A 206 4.64 7.37 -11.00
N ALA A 207 5.17 6.70 -12.03
CA ALA A 207 5.65 5.33 -11.97
C ALA A 207 6.79 5.17 -10.95
N ALA A 208 7.75 6.10 -10.92
CA ALA A 208 8.79 6.10 -9.89
C ALA A 208 8.23 6.24 -8.47
N VAL A 209 7.23 7.10 -8.26
CA VAL A 209 6.55 7.21 -6.95
C VAL A 209 5.86 5.90 -6.60
N ILE A 210 5.15 5.27 -7.53
CA ILE A 210 4.50 3.97 -7.33
C ILE A 210 5.51 2.89 -6.92
N ALA A 211 6.61 2.76 -7.66
CA ALA A 211 7.68 1.83 -7.34
C ALA A 211 8.21 2.05 -5.91
N THR A 212 8.39 3.30 -5.49
CA THR A 212 8.83 3.58 -4.11
C THR A 212 7.80 3.15 -3.05
N GLN A 213 6.50 3.19 -3.36
CA GLN A 213 5.47 2.70 -2.41
C GLN A 213 5.53 1.18 -2.26
N PHE A 214 5.71 0.43 -3.35
CA PHE A 214 5.89 -1.02 -3.28
C PHE A 214 7.16 -1.41 -2.53
N VAL A 215 8.28 -0.74 -2.80
CA VAL A 215 9.51 -0.98 -2.03
C VAL A 215 9.28 -0.71 -0.54
N ARG A 216 8.54 0.36 -0.19
CA ARG A 216 8.27 0.75 1.19
C ARG A 216 7.33 -0.20 1.92
N PHE A 217 6.23 -0.61 1.30
CA PHE A 217 5.14 -1.33 1.98
C PHE A 217 5.09 -2.81 1.66
N ALA A 218 5.57 -3.22 0.47
CA ALA A 218 5.56 -4.60 0.02
C ALA A 218 6.97 -5.24 0.00
N GLY A 219 8.01 -4.53 0.48
CA GLY A 219 9.40 -4.99 0.44
C GLY A 219 9.61 -6.40 1.01
N GLU A 220 8.94 -6.76 2.10
CA GLU A 220 9.03 -8.11 2.66
C GLU A 220 8.43 -9.18 1.74
N VAL A 221 7.31 -8.88 1.08
CA VAL A 221 6.67 -9.80 0.12
C VAL A 221 7.54 -9.95 -1.12
N LEU A 222 8.10 -8.85 -1.63
CA LEU A 222 9.03 -8.86 -2.76
C LEU A 222 10.27 -9.73 -2.50
N VAL A 223 10.83 -9.67 -1.28
CA VAL A 223 11.94 -10.54 -0.87
C VAL A 223 11.52 -12.01 -0.85
N ARG A 224 10.34 -12.32 -0.30
CA ARG A 224 9.83 -13.70 -0.22
C ARG A 224 9.59 -14.31 -1.60
N GLU A 225 8.98 -13.57 -2.53
CA GLU A 225 8.76 -14.08 -3.89
C GLU A 225 10.09 -14.37 -4.59
N GLN A 226 11.08 -13.49 -4.46
CA GLN A 226 12.43 -13.75 -4.97
C GLN A 226 13.06 -15.00 -4.34
N GLU A 227 12.84 -15.25 -3.04
CA GLU A 227 13.31 -16.47 -2.38
C GLU A 227 12.57 -17.73 -2.85
N GLU A 228 11.26 -17.65 -3.11
CA GLU A 228 10.45 -18.78 -3.60
C GLU A 228 10.75 -19.12 -5.06
N GLU A 229 10.90 -18.12 -5.92
CA GLU A 229 11.43 -18.27 -7.27
C GLU A 229 12.85 -18.84 -7.23
N ARG A 230 13.71 -18.44 -6.29
CA ARG A 230 15.04 -19.06 -6.10
C ARG A 230 14.97 -20.50 -5.63
N ARG A 231 14.06 -20.84 -4.71
CA ARG A 231 13.86 -22.23 -4.25
C ARG A 231 13.42 -23.13 -5.39
N THR A 232 12.57 -22.64 -6.28
CA THR A 232 12.16 -23.35 -7.49
C THR A 232 13.21 -23.30 -8.60
N SER A 233 14.04 -22.25 -8.67
CA SER A 233 14.98 -22.03 -9.78
C SER A 233 16.44 -22.41 -9.52
N ARG A 234 16.94 -22.66 -8.29
CA ARG A 234 18.32 -23.16 -8.08
C ARG A 234 18.69 -23.62 -6.66
N LEU A 235 19.19 -24.85 -6.59
CA LEU A 235 20.53 -25.11 -6.03
C LEU A 235 21.49 -23.97 -6.45
N GLN A 236 21.99 -23.18 -5.50
CA GLN A 236 23.05 -22.15 -5.61
C GLN A 236 22.67 -20.72 -6.06
N SER A 237 22.68 -19.77 -5.11
CA SER A 237 23.62 -18.63 -5.05
C SER A 237 23.25 -17.68 -3.90
N ALA A 238 24.23 -16.97 -3.34
CA ALA A 238 24.11 -16.08 -2.18
C ALA A 238 23.11 -14.91 -2.37
N GLY A 239 22.39 -14.55 -1.30
CA GLY A 239 21.22 -13.67 -1.33
C GLY A 239 21.47 -12.21 -1.73
N ALA A 240 20.42 -11.54 -2.21
CA ALA A 240 20.41 -10.12 -2.55
C ALA A 240 20.21 -9.24 -1.30
N THR A 241 20.80 -8.04 -1.28
CA THR A 241 20.70 -7.07 -0.17
C THR A 241 20.10 -5.77 -0.68
N TRP A 242 19.08 -5.24 0.00
CA TRP A 242 18.41 -3.98 -0.37
C TRP A 242 18.62 -2.93 0.72
N LEU A 243 19.22 -1.80 0.35
CA LEU A 243 19.55 -0.67 1.24
C LEU A 243 18.79 0.59 0.78
N VAL A 244 17.50 0.65 1.10
CA VAL A 244 16.60 1.71 0.64
C VAL A 244 16.52 2.84 1.67
N GLY A 245 16.81 4.07 1.28
CA GLY A 245 16.74 5.25 2.16
C GLY A 245 17.74 5.19 3.33
N SER A 246 18.85 4.48 3.17
CA SER A 246 19.81 4.27 4.25
C SER A 246 20.78 5.43 4.40
N ALA A 247 21.21 5.71 5.63
CA ALA A 247 22.21 6.71 5.95
C ALA A 247 23.25 6.16 6.93
N PHE A 248 24.52 6.28 6.59
CA PHE A 248 25.64 5.97 7.49
C PHE A 248 26.64 7.12 7.45
N GLU A 249 26.85 7.73 8.61
CA GLU A 249 27.62 8.96 8.76
C GLU A 249 28.70 8.81 9.82
N HIS A 250 29.76 9.59 9.68
CA HIS A 250 30.84 9.79 10.66
C HIS A 250 31.66 8.54 11.01
N ILE A 251 31.69 7.54 10.13
CA ILE A 251 32.58 6.38 10.25
C ILE A 251 33.95 6.69 9.60
N THR A 252 35.04 6.46 10.36
CA THR A 252 36.41 6.83 9.97
C THR A 252 36.95 6.06 8.76
N LEU A 253 36.53 4.81 8.55
CA LEU A 253 37.10 3.94 7.51
C LEU A 253 36.25 3.94 6.24
N TYR A 254 35.00 3.48 6.33
CA TYR A 254 34.07 3.39 5.20
C TYR A 254 32.64 3.60 5.71
N GLN A 255 31.83 4.35 4.97
CA GLN A 255 30.41 4.53 5.30
C GLN A 255 29.57 3.34 4.82
N TYR A 256 29.94 2.79 3.65
CA TYR A 256 29.46 1.51 3.15
C TYR A 256 30.68 0.70 2.69
N ALA A 257 30.79 -0.54 3.16
CA ALA A 257 31.81 -1.48 2.70
C ALA A 257 31.14 -2.77 2.20
N LEU A 258 31.08 -2.92 0.89
CA LEU A 258 30.53 -4.10 0.22
C LEU A 258 31.70 -5.00 -0.19
N HIS A 259 31.89 -6.13 0.48
CA HIS A 259 33.01 -7.04 0.23
C HIS A 259 32.53 -8.46 -0.06
N GLY A 260 32.84 -8.98 -1.25
CA GLY A 260 32.45 -10.33 -1.66
C GLY A 260 30.93 -10.54 -1.79
N VAL A 261 30.16 -9.45 -1.84
CA VAL A 261 28.71 -9.49 -2.00
C VAL A 261 28.33 -9.35 -3.47
N ALA A 262 27.28 -10.05 -3.87
CA ALA A 262 26.61 -9.89 -5.15
C ALA A 262 25.16 -9.46 -4.88
N GLN A 263 24.51 -8.84 -5.88
CA GLN A 263 23.08 -8.49 -5.82
C GLN A 263 22.74 -7.49 -4.69
N VAL A 264 23.44 -6.35 -4.63
CA VAL A 264 23.13 -5.27 -3.69
C VAL A 264 22.43 -4.12 -4.43
N PHE A 265 21.19 -3.82 -4.05
CA PHE A 265 20.51 -2.57 -4.42
C PHE A 265 20.65 -1.57 -3.29
N ALA A 266 20.97 -0.31 -3.60
CA ALA A 266 21.01 0.74 -2.60
C ALA A 266 20.53 2.08 -3.17
N GLY A 267 19.47 2.66 -2.59
CA GLY A 267 18.91 3.93 -3.05
C GLY A 267 17.70 4.40 -2.24
N LEU A 268 17.59 5.66 -1.82
CA LEU A 268 18.64 6.68 -1.74
C LEU A 268 19.65 6.31 -0.64
N GLN A 269 20.95 6.56 -0.89
CA GLN A 269 22.00 6.48 0.14
C GLN A 269 22.41 7.89 0.56
N GLN A 270 22.60 8.11 1.85
CA GLN A 270 23.15 9.36 2.40
C GLN A 270 24.41 9.05 3.21
N THR A 271 25.45 9.88 3.08
CA THR A 271 26.72 9.72 3.82
C THR A 271 27.36 11.06 4.15
N GLU A 272 28.06 11.12 5.28
CA GLU A 272 28.90 12.26 5.68
C GLU A 272 30.19 11.79 6.37
N ALA A 273 31.35 12.33 5.95
CA ALA A 273 32.63 12.01 6.59
C ALA A 273 32.74 12.61 8.00
N PRO A 274 33.40 11.95 8.98
CA PRO A 274 33.57 12.53 10.30
C PRO A 274 34.38 13.83 10.25
N TYR A 275 33.86 14.89 10.88
CA TYR A 275 34.40 16.25 10.77
C TYR A 275 35.86 16.40 11.18
N TRP A 276 36.35 15.58 12.12
CA TRP A 276 37.73 15.62 12.61
C TRP A 276 38.75 15.01 11.63
N GLN A 277 38.30 14.32 10.59
CA GLN A 277 39.18 13.60 9.68
C GLN A 277 39.92 14.53 8.70
N SER A 278 39.43 15.75 8.47
CA SER A 278 40.11 16.79 7.68
C SER A 278 41.19 17.56 8.47
N ALA A 279 41.23 17.42 9.80
CA ALA A 279 42.17 18.17 10.65
C ALA A 279 43.59 17.56 10.70
N GLY A 280 43.80 16.35 10.18
CA GLY A 280 45.07 15.61 10.27
C GLY A 280 45.83 15.38 8.96
N ALA A 281 45.22 15.57 7.80
CA ALA A 281 45.87 15.44 6.49
C ALA A 281 46.22 16.84 5.97
N GLY A 282 47.46 17.25 6.26
CA GLY A 282 47.96 18.60 6.06
C GLY A 282 47.74 19.18 4.66
N ALA A 283 47.50 20.49 4.66
CA ALA A 283 47.64 21.37 3.53
C ALA A 283 48.99 21.17 2.82
N VAL A 284 49.01 20.46 1.69
CA VAL A 284 49.97 20.66 0.60
C VAL A 284 49.33 20.23 -0.73
N GLY A 285 49.13 21.20 -1.63
CA GLY A 285 49.29 21.01 -3.07
C GLY A 285 48.13 20.43 -3.87
N ASP A 286 47.32 21.33 -4.43
CA ASP A 286 46.93 21.41 -5.85
C ASP A 286 46.82 20.11 -6.70
N GLY A 287 45.64 19.90 -7.31
CA GLY A 287 45.52 19.24 -8.62
C GLY A 287 44.94 17.82 -8.68
N GLY A 288 43.64 17.74 -9.00
CA GLY A 288 43.11 16.74 -9.94
C GLY A 288 42.45 15.48 -9.37
N CYS A 289 41.13 15.35 -9.60
CA CYS A 289 40.44 14.07 -9.60
C CYS A 289 41.07 13.13 -10.63
N ARG A 290 41.67 12.03 -10.19
CA ARG A 290 41.94 10.85 -11.03
C ARG A 290 41.15 9.66 -10.50
N LEU A 291 40.18 9.22 -11.30
CA LEU A 291 39.56 7.90 -11.20
C LEU A 291 40.63 6.85 -11.54
N GLY A 292 41.11 6.14 -10.53
CA GLY A 292 41.96 4.97 -10.70
C GLY A 292 41.10 3.77 -11.08
N SER A 293 41.23 3.32 -12.33
CA SER A 293 40.72 2.02 -12.77
C SER A 293 41.52 0.90 -12.09
N TYR A 294 40.86 0.02 -11.35
CA TYR A 294 41.43 -1.28 -10.98
C TYR A 294 40.83 -2.37 -11.86
N ARG A 295 41.69 -2.99 -12.69
CA ARG A 295 41.42 -4.28 -13.30
C ARG A 295 41.68 -5.37 -12.25
N HIS A 296 40.73 -6.28 -12.11
CA HIS A 296 41.00 -7.71 -12.02
C HIS A 296 40.09 -8.44 -12.99
#